data_AF-A0A7S4J5K2-F1
#
_entry.id   AF-A0A7S4J5K2-F1
#
_cell.length_a   1.000
_cell.length_b   1.000
_cell.length_c   1.000
_cell.angle_alpha   90.00
_cell.angle_beta   90.00
_cell.angle_gamma   90.00
#
_symmetry.space_group_name_H-M   'P 1'
#
loop_
_entity.id
_entity.type
_entity.pdbx_description
1 polymer ?
#
loop_
_entity_poly.entity_id
_entity_poly.type
_entity_poly.pdbx_seq_one_letter_code
_entity_poly.pdbx_strand_id
1 'polypeptide(L)'
;MSRPELTGHASLFYNEKEARKYNSSSRMIGVQREITERAIELLRLPEDRPCFVLDVGCGSGLSGQVLEEKGHVWVGCDVSRDMIDVANERIERNREIAESRVAGKKDNGDQMEEDGDDDGSSSSQELASTGDLMHHDMGTGLPFRPATFDACISISALQWLCYANSKGQVPKKRLTRFFSSLYQVLRRGARAVLQFYPGKSLISMLSFL
;
A
#
# COMPACT_ATOMS: atom_id res chain seq x y z
N MET A 1 -4.33 18.54 -15.54
CA MET A 1 -3.20 17.69 -15.97
C MET A 1 -3.70 16.67 -16.96
N SER A 2 -2.93 16.34 -17.99
CA SER A 2 -3.18 15.18 -18.86
C SER A 2 -3.05 13.89 -18.05
N ARG A 3 -3.78 12.85 -18.45
CA ARG A 3 -3.77 11.52 -17.81
C ARG A 3 -2.39 10.86 -17.92
N PRO A 4 -1.69 10.54 -16.81
CA PRO A 4 -0.37 9.92 -16.83
C PRO A 4 -0.27 8.66 -17.71
N GLU A 5 -1.31 7.84 -17.68
CA GLU A 5 -1.41 6.58 -18.41
C GLU A 5 -1.48 6.73 -19.94
N LEU A 6 -1.69 7.96 -20.44
CA LEU A 6 -1.62 8.30 -21.87
C LEU A 6 -0.24 8.74 -22.33
N THR A 7 0.69 8.97 -21.40
CA THR A 7 2.01 9.56 -21.70
C THR A 7 3.13 8.54 -21.82
N GLY A 8 2.90 7.29 -21.38
CA GLY A 8 3.87 6.20 -21.47
C GLY A 8 3.69 5.15 -20.39
N HIS A 9 4.71 4.31 -20.19
CA HIS A 9 4.70 3.29 -19.14
C HIS A 9 4.82 3.90 -17.73
N ALA A 10 4.16 3.31 -16.72
CA ALA A 10 4.18 3.79 -15.33
C ALA A 10 5.62 3.96 -14.80
N SER A 11 6.50 3.01 -15.12
CA SER A 11 7.91 3.05 -14.72
C SER A 11 8.72 4.17 -15.39
N LEU A 12 8.20 4.81 -16.43
CA LEU A 12 8.83 5.95 -17.12
C LEU A 12 8.20 7.28 -16.68
N PHE A 13 6.91 7.25 -16.35
CA PHE A 13 6.19 8.43 -15.85
C PHE A 13 6.65 8.81 -14.45
N TYR A 14 6.70 7.84 -13.53
CA TYR A 14 7.19 8.04 -12.17
C TYR A 14 8.69 7.83 -12.09
N ASN A 15 9.43 8.65 -12.83
CA ASN A 15 10.88 8.78 -12.65
C ASN A 15 11.20 9.49 -11.32
N GLU A 16 12.46 9.45 -10.88
CA GLU A 16 12.95 10.04 -9.63
C GLU A 16 12.35 11.44 -9.32
N LYS A 17 12.27 12.32 -10.32
CA LYS A 17 11.76 13.68 -10.15
C LYS A 17 10.25 13.71 -9.87
N GLU A 18 9.47 12.96 -10.65
CA GLU A 18 8.01 12.89 -10.46
C GLU A 18 7.63 12.10 -9.21
N ALA A 19 8.41 11.08 -8.84
CA ALA A 19 8.25 10.34 -7.58
C ALA A 19 8.48 11.24 -6.36
N ARG A 20 9.56 12.03 -6.33
CA ARG A 20 9.84 12.99 -5.25
C ARG A 20 8.77 14.09 -5.17
N LYS A 21 8.30 14.60 -6.31
CA LYS A 21 7.22 15.59 -6.36
C LYS A 21 5.88 15.01 -5.88
N TYR A 22 5.63 13.75 -6.18
CA TYR A 22 4.46 13.03 -5.70
C TYR A 22 4.45 12.94 -4.17
N ASN A 23 5.60 12.62 -3.59
CA ASN A 23 5.80 12.45 -2.16
C ASN A 23 5.94 13.78 -1.37
N SER A 24 6.17 14.91 -2.03
CA SER A 24 6.31 16.22 -1.36
C SER A 24 5.04 17.07 -1.34
N SER A 25 4.00 16.68 -2.09
CA SER A 25 2.73 17.41 -2.14
C SER A 25 1.81 16.98 -0.99
N SER A 26 1.69 17.82 0.04
CA SER A 26 0.79 17.59 1.18
C SER A 26 -0.66 17.32 0.75
N ARG A 27 -1.14 18.00 -0.29
CA ARG A 27 -2.46 17.77 -0.87
C ARG A 27 -2.61 16.36 -1.44
N MET A 28 -1.63 15.89 -2.22
CA MET A 28 -1.72 14.54 -2.82
C MET A 28 -1.57 13.46 -1.76
N ILE A 29 -0.69 13.65 -0.78
CA ILE A 29 -0.56 12.76 0.38
C ILE A 29 -1.89 12.65 1.12
N GLY A 30 -2.54 13.79 1.42
CA GLY A 30 -3.84 13.82 2.10
C GLY A 30 -4.93 13.07 1.33
N VAL A 31 -5.02 13.27 0.01
CA VAL A 31 -5.99 12.57 -0.84
C VAL A 31 -5.72 11.07 -0.88
N GLN A 32 -4.47 10.63 -1.05
CA GLN A 32 -4.13 9.21 -1.06
C GLN A 32 -4.44 8.54 0.28
N ARG A 33 -4.21 9.25 1.39
CA ARG A 33 -4.56 8.79 2.73
C ARG A 33 -6.06 8.59 2.88
N GLU A 34 -6.87 9.61 2.56
CA GLU A 34 -8.35 9.54 2.66
C GLU A 34 -8.92 8.40 1.81
N ILE A 35 -8.42 8.24 0.58
CA ILE A 35 -8.83 7.13 -0.30
C ILE A 35 -8.44 5.78 0.30
N THR A 36 -7.25 5.66 0.88
CA THR A 36 -6.77 4.42 1.51
C THR A 36 -7.59 4.08 2.76
N GLU A 37 -7.86 5.05 3.63
CA GLU A 37 -8.71 4.89 4.80
C GLU A 37 -10.10 4.36 4.37
N ARG A 38 -10.69 4.95 3.33
CA ARG A 38 -11.95 4.49 2.78
C ARG A 38 -11.88 3.09 2.19
N ALA A 39 -10.77 2.73 1.54
CA ALA A 39 -10.56 1.39 1.01
C ALA A 39 -10.49 0.33 2.13
N ILE A 40 -9.81 0.65 3.24
CA ILE A 40 -9.71 -0.22 4.41
C ILE A 40 -11.09 -0.41 5.07
N GLU A 41 -11.88 0.66 5.19
CA GLU A 41 -13.27 0.56 5.68
C GLU A 41 -14.12 -0.42 4.84
N LEU A 42 -13.95 -0.38 3.51
CA LEU A 42 -14.69 -1.25 2.59
C LEU A 42 -14.20 -2.70 2.58
N LEU A 43 -12.93 -2.95 2.95
CA LEU A 43 -12.44 -4.30 3.17
C LEU A 43 -13.17 -4.98 4.33
N ARG A 44 -13.56 -4.21 5.34
CA ARG A 44 -14.20 -4.71 6.59
C ARG A 44 -13.34 -5.79 7.24
N LEU A 45 -12.08 -5.47 7.45
CA LEU A 45 -11.14 -6.35 8.15
C LEU A 45 -11.59 -6.54 9.61
N PRO A 46 -11.31 -7.70 10.22
CA PRO A 46 -11.54 -7.91 11.64
C PRO A 46 -10.75 -6.88 12.48
N GLU A 47 -11.42 -6.30 13.48
CA GLU A 47 -10.83 -5.31 14.38
C GLU A 47 -10.06 -5.95 15.55
N ASP A 48 -10.28 -7.25 15.80
CA ASP A 48 -9.71 -7.99 16.93
C ASP A 48 -8.32 -8.60 16.64
N ARG A 49 -7.84 -8.52 15.39
CA ARG A 49 -6.55 -9.09 15.00
C ARG A 49 -5.90 -8.38 13.80
N PRO A 50 -4.56 -8.35 13.73
CA PRO A 50 -3.84 -7.96 12.52
C PRO A 50 -4.20 -8.86 11.33
N CYS A 51 -4.29 -8.25 10.14
CA CYS A 51 -4.45 -8.95 8.86
C CYS A 51 -3.17 -8.81 8.03
N PHE A 52 -2.92 -9.80 7.17
CA PHE A 52 -1.84 -9.73 6.19
C PHE A 52 -2.37 -9.26 4.83
N VAL A 53 -1.99 -8.04 4.43
CA VAL A 53 -2.60 -7.31 3.30
C VAL A 53 -1.60 -7.14 2.15
N LEU A 54 -2.05 -7.42 0.93
CA LEU A 54 -1.28 -7.13 -0.28
C LEU A 54 -1.63 -5.72 -0.82
N ASP A 55 -0.65 -4.84 -0.93
CA ASP A 55 -0.79 -3.51 -1.55
C ASP A 55 -0.23 -3.53 -2.98
N VAL A 56 -1.13 -3.58 -3.97
CA VAL A 56 -0.75 -3.65 -5.40
C VAL A 56 -0.67 -2.25 -6.00
N GLY A 57 0.49 -1.92 -6.57
CA GLY A 57 0.81 -0.58 -7.01
C GLY A 57 1.07 0.33 -5.82
N CYS A 58 1.87 -0.15 -4.86
CA CYS A 58 2.09 0.51 -3.58
C CYS A 58 2.83 1.86 -3.69
N GLY A 59 3.42 2.17 -4.85
CA GLY A 59 4.14 3.41 -5.11
C GLY A 59 5.18 3.70 -4.02
N SER A 60 5.12 4.91 -3.47
CA SER A 60 6.01 5.39 -2.40
C SER A 60 5.63 4.90 -0.99
N GLY A 61 4.77 3.89 -0.87
CA GLY A 61 4.39 3.26 0.40
C GLY A 61 3.38 4.04 1.25
N LEU A 62 2.68 5.03 0.68
CA LEU A 62 1.72 5.86 1.43
C LEU A 62 0.52 5.04 1.93
N SER A 63 0.00 4.14 1.11
CA SER A 63 -1.10 3.25 1.47
C SER A 63 -0.67 2.22 2.52
N GLY A 64 0.54 1.67 2.39
CA GLY A 64 1.17 0.80 3.38
C GLY A 64 1.27 1.44 4.77
N GLN A 65 1.64 2.73 4.85
CA GLN A 65 1.66 3.46 6.12
C GLN A 65 0.28 3.49 6.80
N VAL A 66 -0.79 3.70 6.05
CA VAL A 66 -2.15 3.70 6.60
C VAL A 66 -2.55 2.29 7.07
N LEU A 67 -2.12 1.23 6.37
CA LEU A 67 -2.33 -0.15 6.83
C LEU A 67 -1.64 -0.41 8.17
N GLU A 68 -0.40 0.05 8.35
CA GLU A 68 0.35 -0.07 9.61
C GLU A 68 -0.32 0.70 10.75
N GLU A 69 -0.74 1.94 10.49
CA GLU A 69 -1.48 2.76 11.46
C GLU A 69 -2.82 2.11 11.89
N LYS A 70 -3.39 1.25 11.05
CA LYS A 70 -4.59 0.43 11.35
C LYS A 70 -4.25 -0.95 11.94
N GLY A 71 -2.98 -1.21 12.25
CA GLY A 71 -2.53 -2.44 12.92
C GLY A 71 -2.43 -3.65 11.99
N HIS A 72 -2.27 -3.44 10.67
CA HIS A 72 -2.12 -4.52 9.69
C HIS A 72 -0.67 -4.66 9.21
N VAL A 73 -0.31 -5.89 8.82
CA VAL A 73 0.98 -6.21 8.20
C VAL A 73 0.78 -6.25 6.69
N TRP A 74 1.76 -5.78 5.92
CA TRP A 74 1.57 -5.65 4.48
C TRP A 74 2.81 -5.97 3.65
N VAL A 75 2.56 -6.38 2.42
CA VAL A 75 3.58 -6.46 1.36
C VAL A 75 3.12 -5.57 0.20
N GLY A 76 4.01 -4.70 -0.25
CA GLY A 76 3.79 -3.82 -1.39
C GLY A 76 4.45 -4.34 -2.66
N CYS A 77 3.79 -4.18 -3.81
CA CYS A 77 4.47 -4.31 -5.10
C CYS A 77 4.23 -3.13 -6.03
N ASP A 78 5.28 -2.70 -6.74
CA ASP A 78 5.19 -1.63 -7.75
C ASP A 78 6.14 -1.91 -8.92
N VAL A 79 5.77 -1.41 -10.10
CA VAL A 79 6.56 -1.59 -11.33
C VAL A 79 7.64 -0.50 -11.48
N SER A 80 7.52 0.62 -10.77
CA SER A 80 8.53 1.68 -10.76
C SER A 80 9.58 1.44 -9.68
N ARG A 81 10.85 1.32 -10.08
CA ARG A 81 11.98 1.21 -9.14
C ARG A 81 12.10 2.48 -8.30
N ASP A 82 12.01 3.64 -8.93
CA ASP A 82 12.14 4.93 -8.24
C ASP A 82 11.07 5.12 -7.16
N MET A 83 9.86 4.58 -7.36
CA MET A 83 8.82 4.57 -6.33
C MET A 83 9.16 3.63 -5.16
N ILE A 84 9.65 2.43 -5.47
CA ILE A 84 10.11 1.46 -4.46
C ILE A 84 11.28 2.03 -3.66
N ASP A 85 12.20 2.75 -4.29
CA ASP A 85 13.34 3.38 -3.61
C ASP A 85 12.86 4.47 -2.64
N VAL A 86 11.92 5.32 -3.06
CA VAL A 86 11.30 6.32 -2.16
C VAL A 86 10.54 5.65 -1.00
N ALA A 87 9.88 4.52 -1.26
CA ALA A 87 9.19 3.75 -0.22
C ALA A 87 10.18 3.12 0.77
N ASN A 88 11.29 2.53 0.29
CA ASN A 88 12.37 1.99 1.11
C ASN A 88 13.00 3.07 1.99
N GLU A 89 13.34 4.24 1.43
CA GLU A 89 13.88 5.38 2.19
C GLU A 89 12.92 5.82 3.31
N ARG A 90 11.61 5.71 3.10
CA ARG A 90 10.59 6.02 4.11
C ARG A 90 10.54 4.95 5.20
N ILE A 91 10.49 3.68 4.83
CA ILE A 91 10.45 2.55 5.76
C ILE A 91 11.68 2.57 6.66
N GLU A 92 12.87 2.75 6.08
CA GLU A 92 14.13 2.76 6.83
C GLU A 92 14.19 3.92 7.83
N ARG A 93 13.84 5.14 7.39
CA ARG A 93 13.75 6.30 8.28
C ARG A 93 12.79 6.06 9.45
N ASN A 94 11.65 5.41 9.21
CA ASN A 94 10.69 5.11 10.28
C ASN A 94 11.24 4.06 11.26
N ARG A 95 12.01 3.09 10.79
CA ARG A 95 12.71 2.11 11.64
C ARG A 95 13.76 2.78 12.52
N GLU A 96 14.60 3.64 11.95
CA GLU A 96 15.61 4.41 12.72
C GLU A 96 14.96 5.29 13.81
N ILE A 97 13.83 5.94 13.51
CA ILE A 97 13.07 6.73 14.48
C ILE A 97 12.50 5.84 15.60
N ALA A 98 11.96 4.67 15.25
CA ALA A 98 11.43 3.73 16.25
C ALA A 98 12.55 3.21 17.17
N GLU A 99 13.69 2.83 16.60
CA GLU A 99 14.85 2.32 17.35
C GLU A 99 15.44 3.38 18.29
N SER A 100 15.60 4.62 17.82
CA SER A 100 16.13 5.72 18.64
C SER A 100 15.20 6.08 19.81
N ARG A 101 13.88 5.99 19.64
CA ARG A 101 12.91 6.19 20.73
C ARG A 101 12.94 5.08 21.77
N VAL A 102 13.14 3.83 21.34
CA VAL A 102 13.31 2.68 22.26
C VAL A 102 14.62 2.81 23.05
N ALA A 103 15.70 3.26 22.41
CA ALA A 103 16.97 3.52 23.07
C ALA A 103 16.85 4.66 24.11
N GLY A 104 16.20 5.77 23.76
CA GLY A 104 16.00 6.91 24.68
C GLY A 104 15.09 6.58 25.89
N LYS A 105 14.15 5.63 25.76
CA LYS A 105 13.33 5.16 26.88
C LYS A 105 14.12 4.32 27.89
N LYS A 106 15.21 3.67 27.48
CA LYS A 106 16.08 2.88 28.37
C LYS A 106 16.96 3.75 29.27
N ASP A 107 17.31 4.97 28.85
CA ASP A 107 18.15 5.89 29.64
C ASP A 107 17.37 6.66 30.72
N ASN A 108 16.04 6.71 30.65
CA ASN A 108 15.19 7.46 31.60
C ASN A 108 14.43 6.58 32.61
N GLY A 109 14.79 5.30 32.75
CA GLY A 109 14.04 4.31 33.52
C GLY A 109 14.75 3.80 34.78
N ASP A 110 14.95 4.66 35.78
CA ASP A 110 15.13 4.29 37.19
C ASP A 110 14.52 5.40 38.08
N GLN A 111 13.18 5.49 38.12
CA GLN A 111 12.43 6.09 39.23
C GLN A 111 10.94 5.65 39.16
N MET A 112 10.45 5.12 40.29
CA MET A 112 9.22 4.35 40.51
C MET A 112 7.98 5.23 40.74
N GLU A 113 6.76 4.69 40.53
CA GLU A 113 5.75 4.37 41.59
C GLU A 113 4.37 3.99 41.01
N GLU A 114 3.64 3.16 41.78
CA GLU A 114 2.32 2.55 41.53
C GLU A 114 1.13 3.52 41.70
N ASP A 115 -0.05 3.04 41.32
CA ASP A 115 -1.43 3.52 41.59
C ASP A 115 -2.06 4.55 40.64
N GLY A 116 -2.94 4.03 39.77
CA GLY A 116 -3.96 4.79 39.05
C GLY A 116 -4.76 3.91 38.10
N ASP A 117 -6.08 3.80 38.30
CA ASP A 117 -7.02 3.10 37.43
C ASP A 117 -6.86 3.57 35.96
N ASP A 118 -6.29 2.69 35.12
CA ASP A 118 -6.01 2.92 33.70
C ASP A 118 -7.32 2.80 32.89
N ASP A 119 -7.96 3.93 32.63
CA ASP A 119 -8.95 4.08 31.57
C ASP A 119 -8.25 3.78 30.23
N GLY A 120 -8.58 2.62 29.67
CA GLY A 120 -7.95 1.97 28.51
C GLY A 120 -7.97 2.76 27.21
N SER A 121 -7.26 3.88 27.17
CA SER A 121 -6.80 4.49 25.94
C SER A 121 -5.58 3.70 25.48
N SER A 122 -5.84 2.69 24.63
CA SER A 122 -4.83 1.86 23.97
C SER A 122 -3.70 2.75 23.44
N SER A 123 -2.59 2.79 24.18
CA SER A 123 -1.35 3.39 23.70
C SER A 123 -0.91 2.61 22.48
N SER A 124 -1.18 3.16 21.30
CA SER A 124 -0.70 2.62 20.03
C SER A 124 0.83 2.60 20.12
N GLN A 125 1.40 1.45 20.50
CA GLN A 125 2.81 1.20 20.36
C GLN A 125 3.09 1.36 18.86
N GLU A 126 3.71 2.47 18.47
CA GLU A 126 4.22 2.67 17.11
C GLU A 126 5.30 1.62 16.86
N LEU A 127 4.87 0.47 16.37
CA LEU A 127 5.71 -0.64 15.96
C LEU A 127 6.59 -0.18 14.80
N ALA A 128 7.85 -0.64 14.77
CA ALA A 128 8.75 -0.41 13.64
C ALA A 128 8.07 -0.86 12.33
N SER A 129 8.20 -0.06 11.27
CA SER A 129 7.53 -0.30 9.98
C SER A 129 7.79 -1.72 9.47
N THR A 130 6.69 -2.45 9.19
CA THR A 130 6.64 -3.89 8.89
C THR A 130 6.53 -4.19 7.40
N GLY A 131 6.42 -3.17 6.56
CA GLY A 131 6.26 -3.34 5.11
C GLY A 131 7.46 -4.00 4.44
N ASP A 132 7.20 -5.06 3.68
CA ASP A 132 8.13 -5.59 2.68
C ASP A 132 7.75 -5.08 1.28
N LEU A 133 8.75 -4.77 0.46
CA LEU A 133 8.55 -4.19 -0.88
C LEU A 133 9.09 -5.11 -1.97
N MET A 134 8.35 -5.18 -3.08
CA MET A 134 8.70 -5.97 -4.25
C MET A 134 8.63 -5.13 -5.53
N HIS A 135 9.75 -5.04 -6.26
CA HIS A 135 9.74 -4.51 -7.63
C HIS A 135 9.10 -5.54 -8.58
N HIS A 136 7.86 -5.29 -9.02
CA HIS A 136 7.08 -6.26 -9.79
C HIS A 136 6.02 -5.65 -10.71
N ASP A 137 5.83 -6.24 -11.88
CA ASP A 137 4.73 -5.90 -12.78
C ASP A 137 3.50 -6.77 -12.51
N MET A 138 2.48 -6.20 -11.86
CA MET A 138 1.21 -6.89 -11.56
C MET A 138 0.51 -7.48 -12.79
N GLY A 139 0.76 -6.95 -14.00
CA GLY A 139 0.19 -7.45 -15.24
C GLY A 139 0.75 -8.81 -15.70
N THR A 140 1.85 -9.26 -15.09
CA THR A 140 2.45 -10.60 -15.31
C THR A 140 1.85 -11.67 -14.38
N GLY A 141 1.04 -11.25 -13.41
CA GLY A 141 0.46 -12.08 -12.35
C GLY A 141 1.23 -11.95 -11.03
N LEU A 142 0.56 -12.18 -9.92
CA LEU A 142 1.10 -12.01 -8.58
C LEU A 142 1.87 -13.28 -8.14
N PRO A 143 3.17 -13.18 -7.78
CA PRO A 143 4.06 -14.33 -7.61
C PRO A 143 4.05 -14.86 -6.17
N PHE A 144 2.86 -15.01 -5.58
CA PHE A 144 2.70 -15.51 -4.22
C PHE A 144 2.02 -16.88 -4.21
N ARG A 145 2.16 -17.59 -3.09
CA ARG A 145 1.47 -18.87 -2.88
C ARG A 145 -0.05 -18.65 -2.82
N PRO A 146 -0.86 -19.65 -3.19
CA PRO A 146 -2.30 -19.55 -3.03
C PRO A 146 -2.71 -19.31 -1.57
N ALA A 147 -3.78 -18.55 -1.34
CA ALA A 147 -4.36 -18.26 -0.02
C ALA A 147 -3.37 -17.68 1.01
N THR A 148 -2.47 -16.80 0.55
CA THR A 148 -1.48 -16.11 1.39
C THR A 148 -2.08 -14.93 2.13
N PHE A 149 -2.87 -14.09 1.45
CA PHE A 149 -3.30 -12.79 1.97
C PHE A 149 -4.75 -12.81 2.49
N ASP A 150 -4.98 -12.08 3.57
CA ASP A 150 -6.31 -11.87 4.16
C ASP A 150 -7.11 -10.81 3.40
N ALA A 151 -6.42 -9.90 2.70
CA ALA A 151 -7.02 -8.89 1.85
C ALA A 151 -6.03 -8.31 0.83
N CYS A 152 -6.56 -7.55 -0.13
CA CYS A 152 -5.76 -6.76 -1.05
C CYS A 152 -6.32 -5.34 -1.21
N ILE A 153 -5.43 -4.35 -1.23
CA ILE A 153 -5.76 -3.00 -1.69
C ILE A 153 -4.98 -2.68 -2.96
N SER A 154 -5.53 -1.79 -3.79
CA SER A 154 -4.80 -1.16 -4.88
C SER A 154 -5.37 0.24 -5.07
N ILE A 155 -4.56 1.26 -4.85
CA ILE A 155 -4.98 2.66 -4.92
C ILE A 155 -4.30 3.31 -6.12
N SER A 156 -5.09 3.89 -7.02
CA SER A 156 -4.60 4.65 -8.17
C SER A 156 -3.66 3.87 -9.10
N ALA A 157 -3.76 2.54 -9.19
CA ALA A 157 -2.82 1.70 -9.95
C ALA A 157 -3.46 0.86 -11.07
N LEU A 158 -4.66 0.30 -10.88
CA LEU A 158 -5.21 -0.69 -11.80
C LEU A 158 -5.40 -0.17 -13.24
N GLN A 159 -5.67 1.13 -13.42
CA GLN A 159 -5.86 1.74 -14.73
C GLN A 159 -4.65 1.56 -15.65
N TRP A 160 -3.44 1.41 -15.11
CA TRP A 160 -2.23 1.17 -15.90
C TRP A 160 -2.27 -0.15 -16.68
N LEU A 161 -3.06 -1.14 -16.24
CA LEU A 161 -3.24 -2.40 -16.97
C LEU A 161 -4.17 -2.26 -18.20
N CYS A 162 -4.92 -1.17 -18.29
CA CYS A 162 -5.82 -0.90 -19.41
C CYS A 162 -5.10 -0.32 -20.64
N TYR A 163 -3.82 0.05 -20.51
CA TYR A 163 -3.03 0.67 -21.57
C TYR A 163 -1.91 -0.25 -22.04
N ALA A 164 -1.64 -0.21 -23.35
CA ALA A 164 -0.56 -0.95 -23.98
C ALA A 164 0.62 0.01 -24.24
N ASN A 165 1.72 -0.17 -23.50
CA ASN A 165 2.91 0.65 -23.67
C ASN A 165 3.98 -0.03 -24.55
N SER A 166 3.69 -1.23 -25.05
CA SER A 166 4.50 -1.95 -26.04
C SER A 166 3.65 -2.93 -26.84
N LYS A 167 4.13 -3.36 -28.02
CA LYS A 167 3.42 -4.31 -28.89
C LYS A 167 3.15 -5.68 -28.22
N GLY A 168 3.92 -6.04 -27.19
CA GLY A 168 3.74 -7.28 -26.43
C GLY A 168 2.72 -7.18 -25.28
N GLN A 169 2.33 -5.97 -24.88
CA GLN A 169 1.36 -5.76 -23.80
C GLN A 169 -0.06 -5.76 -24.37
N VAL A 170 -0.78 -6.85 -24.15
CA VAL A 170 -2.21 -6.96 -24.48
C VAL A 170 -3.04 -6.69 -23.21
N PRO A 171 -3.73 -5.55 -23.07
CA PRO A 171 -4.43 -5.17 -21.84
C PRO A 171 -5.39 -6.25 -21.32
N LYS A 172 -6.18 -6.85 -22.21
CA LYS A 172 -7.09 -7.95 -21.86
C LYS A 172 -6.37 -9.14 -21.23
N LYS A 173 -5.21 -9.55 -21.78
CA LYS A 173 -4.41 -10.66 -21.24
C LYS A 173 -3.81 -10.30 -19.87
N ARG A 174 -3.29 -9.08 -19.73
CA ARG A 174 -2.70 -8.57 -18.48
C ARG A 174 -3.74 -8.49 -17.36
N LEU A 175 -4.92 -7.92 -17.63
CA LEU A 175 -6.05 -7.90 -16.68
C LEU A 175 -6.49 -9.31 -16.29
N THR A 176 -6.64 -10.21 -17.28
CA THR A 176 -7.03 -11.61 -17.01
C THR A 176 -5.99 -12.29 -16.11
N ARG A 177 -4.70 -12.07 -16.39
CA ARG A 177 -3.60 -12.65 -15.61
C ARG A 177 -3.57 -12.08 -14.18
N PHE A 178 -3.70 -10.76 -14.04
CA PHE A 178 -3.77 -10.07 -12.76
C PHE A 178 -4.91 -10.63 -11.90
N PHE A 179 -6.16 -10.57 -12.37
CA PHE A 179 -7.32 -11.02 -11.59
C PHE A 179 -7.30 -12.53 -11.31
N SER A 180 -6.85 -13.36 -12.26
CA SER A 180 -6.69 -14.80 -12.02
C SER A 180 -5.70 -15.07 -10.89
N SER A 181 -4.56 -14.37 -10.87
CA SER A 181 -3.57 -14.53 -9.81
C SER A 181 -4.02 -13.91 -8.48
N LEU A 182 -4.72 -12.76 -8.51
CA LEU A 182 -5.28 -12.12 -7.33
C LEU A 182 -6.26 -13.05 -6.61
N TYR A 183 -7.15 -13.67 -7.36
CA TYR A 183 -8.09 -14.66 -6.83
C TYR A 183 -7.36 -15.84 -6.15
N GLN A 184 -6.24 -16.29 -6.73
CA GLN A 184 -5.47 -17.41 -6.18
C GLN A 184 -4.75 -17.05 -4.88
N VAL A 185 -4.13 -15.87 -4.82
CA VAL A 185 -3.30 -15.48 -3.66
C VAL A 185 -4.12 -15.04 -2.45
N LEU A 186 -5.40 -14.69 -2.64
CA LEU A 186 -6.32 -14.33 -1.57
C LEU A 186 -6.91 -15.56 -0.88
N ARG A 187 -7.09 -15.48 0.45
CA ARG A 187 -7.79 -16.50 1.23
C ARG A 187 -9.27 -16.59 0.83
N ARG A 188 -9.89 -17.73 1.14
CA ARG A 188 -11.34 -17.90 0.91
C ARG A 188 -12.11 -16.90 1.78
N GLY A 189 -12.96 -16.08 1.16
CA GLY A 189 -13.72 -15.02 1.82
C GLY A 189 -12.92 -13.73 2.08
N ALA A 190 -11.66 -13.66 1.64
CA ALA A 190 -10.90 -12.42 1.62
C ALA A 190 -11.47 -11.44 0.58
N ARG A 191 -11.27 -10.15 0.85
CA ARG A 191 -11.76 -9.06 0.00
C ARG A 191 -10.63 -8.35 -0.71
N ALA A 192 -10.93 -7.81 -1.89
CA ALA A 192 -10.05 -6.87 -2.56
C ALA A 192 -10.78 -5.55 -2.83
N VAL A 193 -10.14 -4.43 -2.49
CA VAL A 193 -10.63 -3.08 -2.83
C VAL A 193 -9.65 -2.41 -3.77
N LEU A 194 -10.11 -2.13 -4.98
CA LEU A 194 -9.31 -1.57 -6.06
C LEU A 194 -9.90 -0.21 -6.46
N GLN A 195 -9.22 0.86 -6.08
CA GLN A 195 -9.54 2.21 -6.53
C GLN A 195 -8.74 2.54 -7.79
N PHE A 196 -9.43 3.06 -8.82
CA PHE A 196 -8.82 3.39 -10.10
C PHE A 196 -9.60 4.47 -10.85
N TYR A 197 -9.00 4.96 -11.94
CA TYR A 197 -9.56 6.03 -12.77
C TYR A 197 -9.99 5.52 -14.15
N PRO A 198 -11.25 5.05 -14.34
CA PRO A 198 -11.75 4.66 -15.65
C PRO A 198 -11.70 5.81 -16.68
N GLY A 199 -11.66 5.45 -17.97
CA GLY A 199 -11.42 6.37 -19.09
C GLY A 199 -12.45 7.50 -19.27
N LYS A 200 -13.64 7.42 -18.66
CA LYS A 200 -14.64 8.51 -18.64
C LYS A 200 -14.89 8.96 -17.20
N SER A 201 -14.24 10.06 -16.81
CA SER A 201 -14.41 10.99 -15.66
C SER A 201 -14.98 10.57 -14.29
N LEU A 202 -15.31 9.31 -14.03
CA LEU A 202 -15.65 8.86 -12.68
C LEU A 202 -14.43 8.27 -11.98
N ILE A 203 -14.25 8.59 -10.71
CA ILE A 203 -13.48 7.74 -9.80
C ILE A 203 -14.33 6.49 -9.60
N SER A 204 -13.72 5.31 -9.78
CA SER A 204 -14.39 4.06 -9.50
C SER A 204 -13.61 3.30 -8.43
N MET A 205 -14.35 2.82 -7.44
CA MET A 205 -13.83 1.96 -6.40
C MET A 205 -14.59 0.65 -6.50
N LEU A 206 -13.86 -0.41 -6.83
CA LEU A 206 -14.41 -1.75 -6.96
C LEU A 206 -14.08 -2.52 -5.69
N SER A 207 -15.11 -3.01 -5.01
CA SER A 207 -14.99 -4.00 -3.95
C SER A 207 -15.57 -5.31 -4.48
N PHE A 208 -14.76 -6.37 -4.49
CA PHE A 208 -15.19 -7.70 -4.92
C PHE A 208 -14.68 -8.76 -3.94
N LEU A 209 -15.48 -9.85 -3.88
CA LEU A 209 -15.36 -11.04 -3.03
C LEU A 209 -15.77 -10.80 -1.57
#